data_AF-A0A8D8EQW3-F1
#
_entry.id   AF-A0A8D8EQW3-F1
#
_cell.length_a   1.000
_cell.length_b   1.000
_cell.length_c   1.000
_cell.angle_alpha   90.00
_cell.angle_beta   90.00
_cell.angle_gamma   90.00
#
_symmetry.space_group_name_H-M   'P 1'
#
loop_
_entity.id
_entity.type
_entity.pdbx_description
1 polymer ?
#
loop_
_entity_poly.entity_id
_entity_poly.type
_entity_poly.pdbx_seq_one_letter_code
_entity_poly.pdbx_strand_id
1 'polypeptide(L)'
;MSFGGLQTWSFLEEVETNYDLPPLTKQVWATVMSLGEWNKKEELVAEQALKHLRTYTPLFEAFTSTNRSEMALLLKVQEFCYENMNFMKAFQKIVLLFYKTEVVSEDSILKWFKEGHSNKGKMHFLEQMKQFIEWLQNAEEESESEEED
;
A
#
# COMPACT_ATOMS: atom_id res chain seq x y z
N MET A 1 -25.14 23.94 -7.62
CA MET A 1 -25.17 22.78 -8.54
C MET A 1 -24.21 21.76 -7.99
N SER A 2 -24.69 20.78 -7.21
CA SER A 2 -23.86 19.65 -6.78
C SER A 2 -23.88 18.62 -7.90
N PHE A 3 -22.81 18.55 -8.69
CA PHE A 3 -22.62 17.40 -9.55
C PHE A 3 -22.37 16.18 -8.64
N GLY A 4 -23.15 15.12 -8.86
CA GLY A 4 -23.21 13.95 -8.00
C GLY A 4 -21.90 13.18 -7.99
N GLY A 5 -21.06 13.43 -6.99
CA GLY A 5 -19.76 12.78 -6.81
C GLY A 5 -19.84 11.24 -6.89
N LEU A 6 -20.92 10.64 -6.39
CA LEU A 6 -21.13 9.19 -6.45
C LEU A 6 -21.29 8.66 -7.88
N GLN A 7 -22.03 9.35 -8.75
CA GLN A 7 -22.23 8.91 -10.14
C GLN A 7 -20.95 9.03 -10.98
N THR A 8 -20.15 10.07 -10.72
CA THR A 8 -18.88 10.26 -11.42
C THR A 8 -17.82 9.25 -10.97
N TRP A 9 -17.80 8.86 -9.69
CA TRP A 9 -16.87 7.85 -9.19
C TRP A 9 -17.17 6.47 -9.73
N SER A 10 -18.43 6.02 -9.68
CA SER A 10 -18.81 4.72 -10.25
C SER A 10 -18.54 4.64 -11.75
N PHE A 11 -18.73 5.74 -12.49
CA PHE A 11 -18.37 5.80 -13.91
C PHE A 11 -16.87 5.63 -14.16
N LEU A 12 -16.01 6.22 -13.31
CA LEU A 12 -14.56 6.08 -13.44
C LEU A 12 -14.10 4.64 -13.15
N GLU A 13 -14.66 3.99 -12.13
CA GLU A 13 -14.39 2.58 -11.81
C GLU A 13 -14.86 1.64 -12.94
N GLU A 14 -16.01 1.93 -13.55
CA GLU A 14 -16.54 1.18 -14.68
C GLU A 14 -15.64 1.32 -15.91
N VAL A 15 -15.17 2.53 -16.22
CA VAL A 15 -14.21 2.77 -17.31
C VAL A 15 -12.87 2.10 -17.02
N GLU A 16 -12.34 2.21 -15.80
CA GLU A 16 -11.09 1.54 -15.41
C GLU A 16 -11.18 0.02 -15.65
N THR A 17 -12.31 -0.57 -15.26
CA THR A 17 -12.57 -2.00 -15.42
C THR A 17 -12.76 -2.38 -16.89
N ASN A 18 -13.59 -1.64 -17.64
CA ASN A 18 -13.94 -1.95 -19.03
C ASN A 18 -12.77 -1.80 -20.00
N TYR A 19 -11.81 -0.93 -19.68
CA TYR A 19 -10.65 -0.66 -20.53
C TYR A 19 -9.33 -1.21 -19.96
N ASP A 20 -9.40 -2.02 -18.90
CA ASP A 20 -8.24 -2.58 -18.19
C ASP A 20 -7.16 -1.53 -17.87
N LEU A 21 -7.60 -0.35 -17.43
CA LEU A 21 -6.67 0.72 -17.11
C LEU A 21 -5.90 0.37 -15.82
N PRO A 22 -4.67 0.89 -15.65
CA PRO A 22 -3.96 0.78 -14.39
C PRO A 22 -4.76 1.47 -13.28
N PRO A 23 -4.87 0.85 -12.08
CA PRO A 23 -5.60 1.45 -10.98
C PRO A 23 -5.15 2.86 -10.65
N LEU A 24 -6.10 3.79 -10.53
CA LEU A 24 -5.84 5.21 -10.26
C LEU A 24 -4.97 5.43 -9.02
N THR A 25 -5.00 4.49 -8.09
CA THR A 25 -4.11 4.40 -6.93
C THR A 25 -2.61 4.55 -7.30
N LYS A 26 -2.17 4.07 -8.46
CA LYS A 26 -0.77 4.23 -8.92
C LYS A 26 -0.43 5.69 -9.23
N GLN A 27 -1.39 6.43 -9.78
CA GLN A 27 -1.29 7.85 -10.09
C GLN A 27 -1.36 8.66 -8.80
N VAL A 28 -2.27 8.31 -7.88
CA VAL A 28 -2.35 8.92 -6.54
C VAL A 28 -1.01 8.78 -5.83
N TRP A 29 -0.42 7.58 -5.81
CA TRP A 29 0.92 7.37 -5.26
C TRP A 29 1.97 8.27 -5.93
N ALA A 30 2.02 8.30 -7.26
CA ALA A 30 3.00 9.10 -7.99
C ALA A 30 2.87 10.60 -7.68
N THR A 31 1.64 11.12 -7.60
CA THR A 31 1.37 12.50 -7.24
C THR A 31 1.75 12.77 -5.78
N VAL A 32 1.29 11.95 -4.83
CA VAL A 32 1.61 12.16 -3.41
C VAL A 32 3.12 12.13 -3.19
N MET A 33 3.84 11.17 -3.78
CA MET A 33 5.29 11.06 -3.58
C MET A 33 6.10 12.15 -4.29
N SER A 34 5.57 12.80 -5.33
CA SER A 34 6.24 13.93 -5.99
C SER A 34 6.12 15.24 -5.21
N LEU A 35 5.16 15.35 -4.29
CA LEU A 35 5.00 16.50 -3.39
C LEU A 35 6.00 16.51 -2.23
N GLY A 36 6.70 15.40 -1.99
CA GLY A 36 7.66 15.29 -0.90
C GLY A 36 9.05 15.80 -1.29
N GLU A 37 9.65 16.59 -0.39
CA GLU A 37 11.06 16.97 -0.47
C GLU A 37 11.89 16.00 0.39
N TRP A 38 12.58 15.08 -0.27
CA TRP A 38 13.14 13.91 0.39
C TRP A 38 14.59 14.10 0.86
N ASN A 39 14.86 13.69 2.10
CA ASN A 39 16.23 13.64 2.61
C ASN A 39 17.09 12.62 1.84
N LYS A 40 18.40 12.86 1.79
CA LYS A 40 19.38 11.92 1.21
C LYS A 40 19.83 10.83 2.19
N LYS A 41 19.58 11.02 3.49
CA LYS A 41 19.89 10.02 4.53
C LYS A 41 18.72 9.06 4.67
N GLU A 42 19.00 7.77 4.47
CA GLU A 42 18.02 6.66 4.51
C GLU A 42 17.18 6.65 5.80
N GLU A 43 17.80 6.85 6.96
CA GLU A 43 17.10 6.84 8.26
C GLU A 43 16.11 7.99 8.39
N LEU A 44 16.48 9.19 7.93
CA LEU A 44 15.64 10.38 8.01
C LEU A 44 14.51 10.36 6.97
N VAL A 45 14.79 9.87 5.76
CA VAL A 45 13.78 9.84 4.70
C VAL A 45 12.66 8.86 5.02
N ALA A 46 12.96 7.75 5.70
CA ALA A 46 11.92 6.80 6.11
C ALA A 46 10.90 7.45 7.06
N GLU A 47 11.35 8.16 8.09
CA GLU A 47 10.45 8.86 9.02
C GLU A 47 9.68 10.00 8.34
N GLN A 48 10.34 10.75 7.45
CA GLN A 48 9.69 11.79 6.65
C GLN A 48 8.60 11.21 5.75
N ALA A 49 8.88 10.08 5.07
CA ALA A 49 7.92 9.40 4.21
C ALA A 49 6.67 8.97 4.99
N LEU A 50 6.84 8.40 6.18
CA LEU A 50 5.71 7.99 7.02
C LEU A 50 4.86 9.18 7.46
N LYS A 51 5.50 10.29 7.88
CA LYS A 51 4.78 11.51 8.26
C LYS A 51 4.01 12.11 7.07
N HIS A 52 4.65 12.13 5.90
CA HIS A 52 4.03 12.60 4.67
C HIS A 52 2.83 11.74 4.29
N LEU A 53 3.03 10.43 4.12
CA LEU A 53 2.00 9.48 3.70
C LEU A 53 0.82 9.41 4.68
N ARG A 54 1.06 9.52 5.99
CA ARG A 54 0.00 9.56 7.01
C ARG A 54 -1.00 10.70 6.77
N THR A 55 -0.57 11.81 6.19
CA THR A 55 -1.46 12.94 5.88
C THR A 55 -2.45 12.61 4.75
N TYR A 56 -2.09 11.65 3.90
CA TYR A 56 -2.86 11.26 2.72
C TYR A 56 -3.53 9.90 2.86
N THR A 57 -3.55 9.27 4.03
CA THR A 57 -4.21 7.96 4.20
C THR A 57 -5.68 7.97 3.81
N PRO A 58 -6.50 9.00 4.13
CA PRO A 58 -7.91 9.03 3.67
C PRO A 58 -8.03 9.14 2.15
N LEU A 59 -7.03 9.74 1.49
CA LEU A 59 -6.98 9.79 0.04
C LEU A 59 -6.66 8.40 -0.52
N PHE A 60 -5.65 7.70 0.01
CA PHE A 60 -5.34 6.36 -0.47
C PHE A 60 -6.49 5.38 -0.26
N GLU A 61 -7.11 5.39 0.92
CA GLU A 61 -8.28 4.58 1.27
C GLU A 61 -9.42 4.73 0.25
N ALA A 62 -9.70 5.97 -0.20
CA ALA A 62 -10.72 6.24 -1.21
C ALA A 62 -10.43 5.61 -2.59
N PHE A 63 -9.18 5.22 -2.88
CA PHE A 63 -8.75 4.61 -4.13
C PHE A 63 -8.24 3.17 -3.97
N THR A 64 -8.40 2.58 -2.79
CA THR A 64 -8.06 1.18 -2.49
C THR A 64 -9.28 0.37 -2.06
N SER A 65 -10.42 0.58 -2.71
CA SER A 65 -11.70 -0.10 -2.43
C SER A 65 -11.78 -1.56 -2.87
N THR A 66 -10.76 -2.07 -3.58
CA THR A 66 -10.71 -3.44 -4.09
C THR A 66 -9.33 -4.07 -3.91
N ASN A 67 -9.30 -5.41 -3.84
CA ASN A 67 -8.05 -6.19 -3.81
C ASN A 67 -7.14 -5.88 -5.02
N ARG A 68 -7.71 -5.54 -6.18
CA ARG A 68 -6.92 -5.15 -7.37
C ARG A 68 -6.19 -3.82 -7.14
N SER A 69 -6.89 -2.83 -6.59
CA SER A 69 -6.31 -1.52 -6.28
C SER A 69 -5.28 -1.60 -5.15
N GLU A 70 -5.54 -2.35 -4.09
CA GLU A 70 -4.59 -2.56 -2.98
C GLU A 70 -3.31 -3.26 -3.46
N MET A 71 -3.44 -4.35 -4.23
CA MET A 71 -2.29 -5.01 -4.85
C MET A 71 -1.51 -4.09 -5.77
N ALA A 72 -2.19 -3.24 -6.53
CA ALA A 72 -1.55 -2.24 -7.38
C ALA A 72 -0.77 -1.21 -6.57
N LEU A 73 -1.27 -0.80 -5.39
CA LEU A 73 -0.54 0.07 -4.46
C LEU A 73 0.71 -0.62 -3.92
N LEU A 74 0.57 -1.83 -3.37
CA LEU A 74 1.69 -2.59 -2.79
C LEU A 74 2.84 -2.79 -3.79
N LEU A 75 2.50 -3.19 -5.03
CA LEU A 75 3.44 -3.27 -6.13
C LEU A 75 4.11 -1.92 -6.39
N LYS A 76 3.32 -0.83 -6.46
CA LYS A 76 3.87 0.49 -6.75
C LYS A 76 4.81 1.00 -5.66
N VAL A 77 4.51 0.72 -4.38
CA VAL A 77 5.41 1.03 -3.25
C VAL A 77 6.70 0.24 -3.35
N GLN A 78 6.61 -1.07 -3.62
CA GLN A 78 7.79 -1.94 -3.78
C GLN A 78 8.72 -1.42 -4.88
N GLU A 79 8.16 -1.14 -6.06
CA GLU A 79 8.92 -0.64 -7.21
C GLU A 79 9.54 0.73 -6.91
N PHE A 80 8.79 1.62 -6.25
CA PHE A 80 9.30 2.93 -5.85
C PHE A 80 10.48 2.81 -4.88
N CYS A 81 10.37 1.99 -3.84
CA CYS A 81 11.44 1.77 -2.87
C CYS A 81 12.68 1.16 -3.52
N TYR A 82 12.52 0.28 -4.51
CA TYR A 82 13.63 -0.28 -5.27
C TYR A 82 14.33 0.74 -6.15
N GLU A 83 13.57 1.55 -6.88
CA GLU A 83 14.09 2.58 -7.79
C GLU A 83 14.77 3.73 -7.03
N ASN A 84 14.37 3.95 -5.77
CA ASN A 84 14.89 5.00 -4.92
C ASN A 84 15.60 4.40 -3.72
N MET A 85 16.90 4.12 -3.84
CA MET A 85 17.68 3.38 -2.83
C MET A 85 17.55 3.92 -1.39
N ASN A 86 17.34 5.23 -1.21
CA ASN A 86 17.13 5.83 0.12
C ASN A 86 15.84 5.34 0.81
N PHE A 87 14.90 4.72 0.09
CA PHE A 87 13.63 4.21 0.60
C PHE A 87 13.63 2.69 0.78
N MET A 88 14.74 2.00 0.55
CA MET A 88 14.81 0.53 0.67
C MET A 88 14.39 0.05 2.07
N LYS A 89 14.84 0.71 3.14
CA LYS A 89 14.41 0.43 4.53
C LYS A 89 13.03 1.00 4.91
N ALA A 90 12.40 1.78 4.05
CA ALA A 90 11.09 2.38 4.33
C ALA A 90 9.93 1.45 3.97
N PHE A 91 10.13 0.49 3.07
CA PHE A 91 9.06 -0.34 2.50
C PHE A 91 8.18 -1.00 3.56
N GLN A 92 8.75 -1.84 4.43
CA GLN A 92 7.98 -2.49 5.50
C GLN A 92 7.22 -1.49 6.39
N LYS A 93 7.83 -0.34 6.71
CA LYS A 93 7.18 0.68 7.55
C LYS A 93 6.01 1.34 6.84
N ILE A 94 6.11 1.56 5.53
CA ILE A 94 5.04 2.12 4.70
C ILE A 94 3.88 1.14 4.61
N VAL A 95 4.17 -0.15 4.36
CA VAL A 95 3.12 -1.19 4.33
C VAL A 95 2.44 -1.30 5.69
N LEU A 96 3.19 -1.29 6.79
CA LEU A 96 2.63 -1.29 8.13
C LEU A 96 1.75 -0.06 8.41
N LEU A 97 2.14 1.12 7.92
CA LEU A 97 1.30 2.33 8.03
C LEU A 97 -0.02 2.14 7.28
N PHE A 98 0.03 1.66 6.04
CA PHE A 98 -1.16 1.43 5.24
C PHE A 98 -2.07 0.36 5.83
N TYR A 99 -1.51 -0.73 6.35
CA TYR A 99 -2.26 -1.73 7.10
C TYR A 99 -2.99 -1.10 8.30
N LYS A 100 -2.27 -0.41 9.18
CA LYS A 100 -2.83 0.24 10.40
C LYS A 100 -3.84 1.35 10.12
N THR A 101 -3.97 1.78 8.87
CA THR A 101 -4.89 2.84 8.46
C THR A 101 -5.92 2.34 7.46
N GLU A 102 -6.11 1.02 7.39
CA GLU A 102 -7.12 0.35 6.54
C GLU A 102 -6.98 0.68 5.04
N VAL A 103 -5.80 1.13 4.59
CA VAL A 103 -5.52 1.43 3.19
C VAL A 103 -5.26 0.15 2.40
N VAL A 104 -4.69 -0.86 3.05
CA VAL A 104 -4.48 -2.20 2.47
C VAL A 104 -4.88 -3.25 3.49
N SER A 105 -5.57 -4.29 3.03
CA SER A 105 -5.98 -5.43 3.84
C SER A 105 -4.83 -6.40 4.11
N GLU A 106 -5.00 -7.22 5.15
CA GLU A 106 -4.13 -8.36 5.43
C GLU A 106 -4.05 -9.31 4.22
N ASP A 107 -5.19 -9.69 3.65
CA ASP A 107 -5.29 -10.55 2.47
C ASP A 107 -4.41 -10.06 1.31
N SER A 108 -4.45 -8.76 1.00
CA SER A 108 -3.62 -8.16 -0.04
C SER A 108 -2.13 -8.24 0.29
N ILE A 109 -1.74 -8.03 1.54
CA ILE A 109 -0.35 -8.14 1.99
C ILE A 109 0.14 -9.59 1.88
N LEU A 110 -0.63 -10.56 2.37
CA LEU A 110 -0.32 -11.98 2.30
C LEU A 110 -0.21 -12.46 0.85
N LYS A 111 -1.14 -12.03 -0.01
CA LYS A 111 -1.11 -12.31 -1.45
C LYS A 111 0.13 -11.73 -2.13
N TRP A 112 0.48 -10.48 -1.83
CA TRP A 112 1.70 -9.85 -2.33
C TRP A 112 2.94 -10.66 -1.91
N PHE A 113 3.03 -11.06 -0.65
CA PHE A 113 4.17 -11.81 -0.12
C PHE A 113 4.31 -13.18 -0.80
N LYS A 114 3.22 -13.91 -0.97
CA LYS A 114 3.21 -15.26 -1.53
C LYS A 114 3.53 -15.29 -3.03
N GLU A 115 2.85 -14.47 -3.83
CA GLU A 115 2.90 -14.57 -5.29
C GLU A 115 2.69 -13.26 -6.05
N GLY A 116 2.15 -12.23 -5.41
CA GLY A 116 1.80 -10.97 -6.06
C GLY A 116 2.91 -9.94 -6.15
N HIS A 117 4.15 -10.26 -5.76
CA HIS A 117 5.27 -9.32 -5.68
C HIS A 117 5.99 -9.11 -7.02
N SER A 118 6.59 -7.93 -7.19
CA SER A 118 7.45 -7.62 -8.34
C SER A 118 8.81 -8.32 -8.24
N ASN A 119 9.46 -8.55 -9.38
CA ASN A 119 10.85 -9.04 -9.44
C ASN A 119 11.86 -7.98 -8.95
N LYS A 120 11.47 -6.69 -8.91
CA LYS A 120 12.30 -5.58 -8.44
C LYS A 120 12.55 -5.68 -6.94
N GLY A 121 13.78 -5.99 -6.55
CA GLY A 121 14.17 -6.13 -5.14
C GLY A 121 13.51 -7.31 -4.42
N LYS A 122 12.96 -8.30 -5.14
CA LYS A 122 12.18 -9.43 -4.59
C LYS A 122 12.79 -10.05 -3.35
N MET A 123 14.04 -10.54 -3.44
CA MET A 123 14.69 -11.22 -2.33
C MET A 123 14.83 -10.32 -1.09
N HIS A 124 15.13 -9.02 -1.30
CA HIS A 124 15.29 -8.07 -0.20
C HIS A 124 13.96 -7.77 0.50
N PHE A 125 12.91 -7.47 -0.25
CA PHE A 125 11.62 -7.10 0.35
C PHE A 125 10.91 -8.31 0.97
N LEU A 126 11.02 -9.50 0.39
CA LEU A 126 10.51 -10.71 1.03
C LEU A 126 11.23 -10.98 2.35
N GLU A 127 12.57 -10.87 2.39
CA GLU A 127 13.31 -11.00 3.65
C GLU A 127 12.87 -9.95 4.69
N GLN A 128 12.77 -8.69 4.27
CA GLN A 128 12.38 -7.58 5.13
C GLN A 128 10.97 -7.76 5.72
N MET A 129 10.06 -8.42 5.00
CA MET A 129 8.67 -8.56 5.40
C MET A 129 8.39 -9.77 6.28
N LYS A 130 9.29 -10.77 6.36
CA LYS A 130 9.05 -12.05 7.07
C LYS A 130 8.44 -11.89 8.47
N GLN A 131 9.08 -11.10 9.33
CA GLN A 131 8.61 -10.90 10.71
C GLN A 131 7.23 -10.22 10.78
N PHE A 132 6.94 -9.35 9.81
CA PHE A 132 5.63 -8.69 9.75
C PHE A 132 4.55 -9.67 9.26
N ILE A 133 4.86 -10.55 8.32
CA ILE A 133 3.93 -11.60 7.87
C ILE A 133 3.65 -12.60 9.00
N GLU A 134 4.69 -13.05 9.71
CA GLU A 134 4.53 -13.92 10.88
C GLU A 134 3.64 -13.27 11.94
N TRP A 135 3.83 -11.96 12.19
CA TRP A 135 2.97 -11.23 13.11
C TRP A 135 1.51 -11.14 12.66
N LEU A 136 1.25 -10.89 11.36
CA LEU A 136 -0.12 -10.84 10.83
C LEU A 136 -0.83 -12.19 11.04
N GLN A 137 -0.18 -13.28 10.64
CA GLN A 137 -0.75 -14.63 10.73
C GLN A 137 -1.01 -15.07 12.18
N ASN A 138 -0.15 -14.69 13.11
CA ASN A 138 -0.33 -15.02 14.53
C ASN A 138 -1.43 -14.16 15.21
N ALA A 139 -1.71 -12.95 14.70
CA ALA A 139 -2.73 -12.08 15.27
C ALA A 139 -4.16 -12.62 15.03
N GLU A 140 -4.38 -13.35 13.93
CA GLU A 140 -5.66 -14.04 13.69
C GLU A 140 -5.84 -15.24 14.64
N GLU A 141 -4.80 -16.04 14.89
CA GLU A 141 -4.86 -17.25 15.74
C GLU A 141 -5.19 -16.95 17.22
N GLU A 142 -4.77 -15.80 17.75
CA GLU A 142 -5.12 -15.36 19.11
C GLU A 142 -6.59 -14.87 19.22
N SER A 143 -7.20 -14.42 18.11
CA SER A 143 -8.58 -13.90 18.13
C SER A 143 -9.66 -14.98 17.96
N GLU A 144 -9.36 -16.10 17.29
CA GLU A 144 -10.29 -17.23 17.15
C GLU A 144 -10.36 -18.12 18.41
N SER A 145 -9.35 -18.05 19.29
CA SER A 145 -9.27 -18.87 20.50
C SER A 145 -9.97 -18.27 21.73
N GLU A 146 -10.57 -17.08 21.61
CA GLU A 146 -11.36 -16.41 22.67
C GLU A 146 -12.89 -16.53 22.47
N GLU A 147 -13.38 -17.23 21.43
CA GLU A 147 -14.82 -17.44 21.18
C GLU A 147 -15.35 -18.85 21.56
N GLU A 148 -14.51 -19.72 22.13
CA GLU A 148 -14.91 -21.02 22.71
C GLU A 148 -14.69 -21.05 24.24
N ASP A 149 -15.47 -20.26 25.00
CA ASP A 149 -15.76 -20.52 26.44
C ASP A 149 -17.09 -19.87 26.90
#